data_AF-A0A0Q8UZ43-F1
#
_entry.id   AF-A0A0Q8UZ43-F1
#
_cell.length_a   1.000
_cell.length_b   1.000
_cell.length_c   1.000
_cell.angle_alpha   90.00
_cell.angle_beta   90.00
_cell.angle_gamma   90.00
#
_symmetry.space_group_name_H-M   'P 1'
#
loop_
_entity.id
_entity.type
_entity.pdbx_description
1 polymer ?
#
loop_
_entity_poly.entity_id
_entity_poly.type
_entity_poly.pdbx_seq_one_letter_code
_entity_poly.pdbx_strand_id
1 'polypeptide(L)'
;MADAVEEALPRAVALSWGVAERPQRGPKRELSIERIVDAAIQLADDEGLSAVSMSKIATTLGFTTMSLYRYVTSKDDVLALMQDAVCAVPIPPEEEDTDWRSGLRLWAMASIQVIQAHPWFPDIPISGMPLMPNNLAVLDWGLRVMKDLPLTEPEKMSTALLLSSYARATAVVERDVTRSRQVDGPPKRGEAFTAALAELVTPGRFPNLAPLVLSGVYSDAEGEDEQDDFAFGLERILDGIEHYVASRRSGEEVVAYEPRPEPVPNDKAIREAAKARREAESRLREARKREREVIAKVRERLAKEEERRARDRG
;
A
#
# COMPACT_ATOMS: atom_id res chain seq x y z
N MET A 1 -32.09 20.12 13.54
CA MET A 1 -31.06 19.85 12.52
C MET A 1 -30.11 18.74 12.96
N ALA A 2 -29.59 18.76 14.19
CA ALA A 2 -28.77 17.67 14.75
C ALA A 2 -29.46 16.29 14.68
N ASP A 3 -30.71 16.17 15.15
CA ASP A 3 -31.46 14.89 15.12
C ASP A 3 -31.63 14.30 13.71
N ALA A 4 -31.93 15.15 12.72
CA ALA A 4 -32.10 14.69 11.33
C ALA A 4 -30.77 14.28 10.66
N VAL A 5 -29.65 14.85 11.12
CA VAL A 5 -28.31 14.48 10.67
C VAL A 5 -27.84 13.20 11.37
N GLU A 6 -28.16 13.02 12.66
CA GLU A 6 -27.88 11.80 13.41
C GLU A 6 -28.63 10.59 12.83
N GLU A 7 -29.90 10.74 12.47
CA GLU A 7 -30.69 9.65 11.84
C GLU A 7 -30.21 9.28 10.43
N ALA A 8 -29.56 10.21 9.72
CA ALA A 8 -29.13 10.01 8.34
C ALA A 8 -27.70 9.46 8.20
N LEU A 9 -26.91 9.43 9.28
CA LEU A 9 -25.50 9.05 9.25
C LEU A 9 -25.26 7.72 9.97
N PRO A 10 -24.30 6.89 9.49
CA PRO A 10 -23.79 5.78 10.29
C PRO A 10 -23.31 6.28 11.66
N ARG A 11 -23.55 5.49 12.72
CA ARG A 11 -23.29 5.93 14.10
C ARG A 11 -21.85 6.36 14.36
N ALA A 12 -20.86 5.64 13.81
CA ALA A 12 -19.46 6.03 13.91
C ALA A 12 -19.19 7.43 13.34
N VAL A 13 -19.88 7.79 12.25
CA VAL A 13 -19.80 9.13 11.63
C VAL A 13 -20.44 10.15 12.55
N ALA A 14 -21.66 9.92 13.02
CA ALA A 14 -22.32 10.85 13.95
C ALA A 14 -21.52 11.09 15.24
N LEU A 15 -20.84 10.06 15.75
CA LEU A 15 -19.97 10.14 16.92
C LEU A 15 -18.69 10.95 16.68
N SER A 16 -18.03 10.77 15.52
CA SER A 16 -16.80 11.52 15.18
C SER A 16 -17.07 13.01 15.01
N TRP A 17 -18.22 13.37 14.42
CA TRP A 17 -18.69 14.76 14.34
C TRP A 17 -19.20 15.33 15.68
N GLY A 18 -19.34 14.50 16.71
CA GLY A 18 -19.90 14.91 18.00
C GLY A 18 -21.39 15.26 17.96
N VAL A 19 -22.11 14.79 16.93
CA VAL A 19 -23.55 15.04 16.74
C VAL A 19 -24.39 14.04 17.54
N ALA A 20 -23.90 12.81 17.72
CA ALA A 20 -24.56 11.78 18.54
C ALA A 20 -24.27 11.96 20.04
N GLU A 21 -25.29 11.72 20.88
CA GLU A 21 -25.17 11.83 22.34
C GLU A 21 -24.13 10.84 22.90
N ARG A 22 -23.10 11.39 23.56
CA ARG A 22 -22.17 10.60 24.37
C ARG A 22 -22.88 10.20 25.66
N PRO A 23 -22.90 8.92 26.09
CA PRO A 23 -23.52 8.54 27.35
C PRO A 23 -22.90 9.34 28.51
N GLN A 24 -23.66 10.27 29.09
CA GLN A 24 -23.20 11.19 30.13
C GLN A 24 -23.92 10.91 31.45
N ARG A 25 -23.22 10.31 32.44
CA ARG A 25 -23.50 10.45 33.89
C ARG A 25 -22.40 9.78 34.75
N GLY A 26 -21.77 10.55 35.64
CA GLY A 26 -20.94 10.05 36.76
C GLY A 26 -19.63 10.82 37.03
N PRO A 27 -19.24 11.08 38.30
CA PRO A 27 -18.09 11.92 38.66
C PRO A 27 -16.78 11.11 38.69
N LYS A 28 -16.29 10.73 37.50
CA LYS A 28 -14.90 10.39 37.09
C LYS A 28 -14.98 9.42 35.91
N ARG A 29 -14.57 9.89 34.73
CA ARG A 29 -14.59 9.18 33.45
C ARG A 29 -13.53 8.07 33.43
N GLU A 30 -13.91 6.85 33.81
CA GLU A 30 -13.01 5.72 33.62
C GLU A 30 -13.11 5.11 32.20
N LEU A 31 -14.15 5.41 31.42
CA LEU A 31 -14.31 4.93 30.04
C LEU A 31 -14.92 6.02 29.15
N SER A 32 -14.37 6.20 27.95
CA SER A 32 -14.87 7.12 26.92
C SER A 32 -14.59 6.56 25.52
N ILE A 33 -15.21 7.13 24.48
CA ILE A 33 -14.96 6.70 23.09
C ILE A 33 -13.49 6.92 22.74
N GLU A 34 -12.93 8.07 23.12
CA GLU A 34 -11.52 8.40 22.88
C GLU A 34 -10.61 7.34 23.51
N ARG A 35 -10.85 6.97 24.78
CA ARG A 35 -10.08 5.91 25.45
C ARG A 35 -10.24 4.53 24.80
N ILE A 36 -11.41 4.21 24.26
CA ILE A 36 -11.66 2.96 23.53
C ILE A 36 -10.85 2.95 22.23
N VAL A 37 -10.86 4.06 21.49
CA VAL A 37 -10.15 4.23 20.23
C VAL A 37 -8.64 4.21 20.45
N ASP A 38 -8.12 4.95 21.43
CA ASP A 38 -6.69 4.99 21.77
C ASP A 38 -6.16 3.60 22.13
N ALA A 39 -6.90 2.84 22.95
CA ALA A 39 -6.53 1.47 23.31
C ALA A 39 -6.58 0.51 22.12
N ALA A 40 -7.51 0.73 21.18
CA ALA A 40 -7.62 -0.07 19.97
C ALA A 40 -6.50 0.24 18.97
N ILE A 41 -6.11 1.52 18.83
CA ILE A 41 -4.95 1.97 18.04
C ILE A 41 -3.67 1.36 18.59
N GLN A 42 -3.41 1.50 19.89
CA GLN A 42 -2.21 0.93 20.52
C GLN A 42 -2.12 -0.59 20.30
N LEU A 43 -3.24 -1.30 20.47
CA LEU A 43 -3.30 -2.73 20.22
C LEU A 43 -3.02 -3.10 18.75
N ALA A 44 -3.48 -2.27 17.81
CA ALA A 44 -3.25 -2.47 16.38
C ALA A 44 -1.80 -2.13 15.98
N ASP A 45 -1.20 -1.11 16.59
CA ASP A 45 0.20 -0.74 16.38
C ASP A 45 1.15 -1.84 16.88
N ASP A 46 0.86 -2.40 18.07
CA ASP A 46 1.73 -3.40 18.72
C ASP A 46 1.56 -4.81 18.14
N GLU A 47 0.32 -5.22 17.84
CA GLU A 47 -0.01 -6.62 17.51
C GLU A 47 -0.70 -6.79 16.15
N GLY A 48 -0.91 -5.70 15.42
CA GLY A 48 -1.61 -5.68 14.14
C GLY A 48 -3.13 -5.70 14.27
N LEU A 49 -3.81 -5.33 13.17
CA LEU A 49 -5.27 -5.17 13.12
C LEU A 49 -6.05 -6.41 13.57
N SER A 50 -5.52 -7.60 13.31
CA SER A 50 -6.19 -8.87 13.63
C SER A 50 -6.36 -9.08 15.14
N ALA A 51 -5.50 -8.48 15.97
CA ALA A 51 -5.58 -8.55 17.42
C ALA A 51 -6.73 -7.70 17.98
N VAL A 52 -7.19 -6.69 17.23
CA VAL A 52 -8.24 -5.76 17.64
C VAL A 52 -9.57 -6.51 17.73
N SER A 53 -10.02 -6.76 18.96
CA SER A 53 -11.32 -7.36 19.25
C SER A 53 -11.97 -6.65 20.44
N MET A 54 -13.30 -6.62 20.47
CA MET A 54 -14.06 -5.97 21.56
C MET A 54 -13.67 -6.51 22.93
N SER A 55 -13.43 -7.82 23.05
CA SER A 55 -12.99 -8.47 24.29
C SER A 55 -11.60 -8.02 24.73
N LYS A 56 -10.66 -7.97 23.77
CA LYS A 56 -9.27 -7.58 24.07
C LYS A 56 -9.17 -6.11 24.46
N ILE A 57 -9.86 -5.22 23.73
CA ILE A 57 -9.94 -3.79 24.09
C ILE A 57 -10.52 -3.62 25.50
N ALA A 58 -11.60 -4.33 25.82
CA ALA A 58 -12.22 -4.27 27.14
C ALA A 58 -11.26 -4.74 28.25
N THR A 59 -10.56 -5.86 28.00
CA THR A 59 -9.56 -6.40 28.93
C THR A 59 -8.41 -5.43 29.16
N THR A 60 -7.87 -4.83 28.10
CA THR A 60 -6.81 -3.81 28.17
C THR A 60 -7.24 -2.60 29.01
N LEU A 61 -8.52 -2.20 28.92
CA LEU A 61 -9.06 -1.07 29.67
C LEU A 61 -9.57 -1.44 31.08
N GLY A 62 -9.58 -2.73 31.46
CA GLY A 62 -10.12 -3.18 32.75
C GLY A 62 -11.65 -3.21 32.83
N PHE A 63 -12.34 -3.28 31.69
CA PHE A 63 -13.80 -3.30 31.59
C PHE A 63 -14.33 -4.61 30.99
N THR A 64 -15.65 -4.78 31.06
CA THR A 64 -16.34 -5.86 30.33
C THR A 64 -16.65 -5.45 28.90
N THR A 65 -16.72 -6.40 27.97
CA THR A 65 -17.12 -6.14 26.57
C THR A 65 -18.48 -5.43 26.50
N MET A 66 -19.43 -5.77 27.37
CA MET A 66 -20.74 -5.12 27.45
C MET A 66 -20.65 -3.63 27.81
N SER A 67 -19.65 -3.22 28.58
CA SER A 67 -19.41 -1.82 28.91
C SER A 67 -19.04 -0.98 27.68
N LEU A 68 -18.30 -1.57 26.73
CA LEU A 68 -17.87 -0.90 25.50
C LEU A 68 -19.03 -0.66 24.53
N TYR A 69 -19.96 -1.63 24.42
CA TYR A 69 -21.11 -1.54 23.53
C TYR A 69 -22.08 -0.38 23.85
N ARG A 70 -21.93 0.25 25.03
CA ARG A 70 -22.63 1.49 25.38
C ARG A 70 -22.14 2.69 24.57
N TYR A 71 -20.88 2.67 24.13
CA TYR A 71 -20.19 3.78 23.47
C TYR A 71 -20.10 3.58 21.95
N VAL A 72 -19.89 2.33 21.51
CA VAL A 72 -19.75 1.93 20.10
C VAL A 72 -20.67 0.76 19.82
N THR A 73 -21.34 0.72 18.67
CA THR A 73 -22.35 -0.33 18.42
C THR A 73 -21.77 -1.61 17.85
N SER A 74 -20.59 -1.52 17.24
CA SER A 74 -19.95 -2.64 16.56
C SER A 74 -18.42 -2.53 16.60
N LYS A 75 -17.73 -3.61 16.21
CA LYS A 75 -16.29 -3.55 15.94
C LYS A 75 -15.99 -2.62 14.77
N ASP A 76 -16.84 -2.61 13.75
CA ASP A 76 -16.65 -1.77 12.56
C ASP A 76 -16.71 -0.27 12.89
N ASP A 77 -17.55 0.11 13.87
CA ASP A 77 -17.56 1.49 14.40
C ASP A 77 -16.20 1.86 15.01
N VAL A 78 -15.61 0.94 15.79
CA VAL A 78 -14.30 1.15 16.38
C VAL A 78 -13.25 1.29 15.29
N LEU A 79 -13.26 0.42 14.28
CA LEU A 79 -12.32 0.46 13.16
C LEU A 79 -12.42 1.79 12.40
N ALA A 80 -13.64 2.27 12.13
CA ALA A 80 -13.85 3.54 11.44
C ALA A 80 -13.38 4.75 12.28
N LEU A 81 -13.61 4.72 13.59
CA LEU A 81 -13.12 5.75 14.52
C LEU A 81 -11.59 5.72 14.67
N MET A 82 -10.98 4.53 14.66
CA MET A 82 -9.52 4.39 14.64
C MET A 82 -8.92 5.02 13.38
N GLN A 83 -9.48 4.75 12.19
CA GLN A 83 -9.03 5.36 10.94
C GLN A 83 -9.10 6.89 10.99
N ASP A 84 -10.22 7.45 11.46
CA ASP A 84 -10.36 8.89 11.54
C ASP A 84 -9.39 9.51 12.56
N ALA A 85 -9.22 8.89 13.73
CA ALA A 85 -8.34 9.40 14.76
C ALA A 85 -6.88 9.50 14.30
N VAL A 86 -6.37 8.52 13.55
CA VAL A 86 -4.98 8.59 13.01
C VAL A 86 -4.83 9.57 11.84
N CYS A 87 -5.93 9.98 11.21
CA CYS A 87 -5.94 11.04 10.21
C CYS A 87 -5.89 12.45 10.82
N ALA A 88 -5.85 12.59 12.15
CA ALA A 88 -5.67 13.87 12.84
C ALA A 88 -4.21 14.38 12.72
N VAL A 89 -3.76 14.59 11.49
CA VAL A 89 -2.40 15.03 11.17
C VAL A 89 -2.26 16.54 11.32
N PRO A 90 -1.04 17.05 11.62
CA PRO A 90 -0.78 18.49 11.59
C PRO A 90 -1.02 19.06 10.18
N ILE A 91 -1.98 19.97 10.06
CA ILE A 91 -2.25 20.70 8.81
C ILE A 91 -1.51 22.05 8.88
N PRO A 92 -0.58 22.34 7.96
CA PRO A 92 0.12 23.63 7.91
C PRO A 92 -0.86 24.80 7.74
N PRO A 93 -0.58 25.98 8.33
CA PRO A 93 -1.39 27.18 8.09
C PRO A 93 -1.38 27.59 6.62
N GLU A 94 -2.24 28.52 6.25
CA GLU A 94 -2.26 29.08 4.90
C GLU A 94 -1.22 30.19 4.78
N GLU A 95 -0.27 30.02 3.86
CA GLU A 95 0.73 31.03 3.52
C GLU A 95 0.49 31.51 2.09
N GLU A 96 0.50 32.83 1.88
CA GLU A 96 0.10 33.47 0.60
C GLU A 96 0.95 33.02 -0.59
N ASP A 97 2.22 32.67 -0.37
CA ASP A 97 3.18 32.31 -1.43
C ASP A 97 3.45 30.79 -1.51
N THR A 98 2.56 29.95 -0.98
CA THR A 98 2.75 28.49 -1.05
C THR A 98 2.66 28.01 -2.49
N ASP A 99 3.79 27.57 -3.04
CA ASP A 99 3.81 26.85 -4.32
C ASP A 99 2.92 25.60 -4.24
N TRP A 100 1.95 25.50 -5.15
CA TRP A 100 0.96 24.41 -5.18
C TRP A 100 1.64 23.03 -5.26
N ARG A 101 2.76 22.93 -5.98
CA ARG A 101 3.51 21.67 -6.12
C ARG A 101 4.09 21.24 -4.78
N SER A 102 4.69 22.18 -4.06
CA SER A 102 5.22 21.97 -2.72
C SER A 102 4.11 21.65 -1.70
N GLY A 103 2.97 22.33 -1.78
CA GLY A 103 1.80 22.02 -0.95
C GLY A 103 1.25 20.60 -1.18
N LEU A 104 1.12 20.17 -2.44
CA LEU A 104 0.63 18.82 -2.76
C LEU A 104 1.64 17.74 -2.38
N ARG A 105 2.94 18.05 -2.45
CA ARG A 105 4.00 17.14 -1.95
C ARG A 105 3.87 16.92 -0.45
N LEU A 106 3.73 17.99 0.33
CA LEU A 106 3.54 17.90 1.79
C LEU A 106 2.27 17.12 2.14
N TRP A 107 1.18 17.37 1.40
CA TRP A 107 -0.08 16.67 1.59
C TRP A 107 0.01 15.16 1.28
N ALA A 108 0.65 14.79 0.17
CA ALA A 108 0.91 13.38 -0.17
C ALA A 108 1.82 12.70 0.86
N MET A 109 2.84 13.41 1.35
CA MET A 109 3.75 12.91 2.38
C MET A 109 3.03 12.65 3.71
N ALA A 110 2.16 13.56 4.14
CA ALA A 110 1.36 13.37 5.35
C ALA A 110 0.50 12.09 5.26
N SER A 111 -0.02 11.78 4.07
CA SER A 111 -0.81 10.56 3.83
C SER A 111 0.03 9.28 4.00
N ILE A 112 1.29 9.31 3.54
CA ILE A 112 2.24 8.19 3.74
C ILE A 112 2.62 8.05 5.21
N GLN A 113 2.91 9.16 5.89
CA GLN A 113 3.33 9.14 7.29
C GLN A 113 2.30 8.49 8.21
N VAL A 114 0.99 8.66 7.94
CA VAL A 114 -0.07 7.95 8.67
C VAL A 114 0.07 6.44 8.51
N ILE A 115 0.30 5.94 7.30
CA ILE A 115 0.43 4.50 7.04
C ILE A 115 1.73 3.94 7.60
N GLN A 116 2.81 4.72 7.56
CA GLN A 116 4.09 4.34 8.16
C GLN A 116 4.01 4.27 9.69
N ALA A 117 3.33 5.22 10.33
CA ALA A 117 3.08 5.23 11.77
C ALA A 117 2.09 4.14 12.19
N HIS A 118 1.09 3.86 11.35
CA HIS A 118 0.01 2.90 11.62
C HIS A 118 -0.13 1.87 10.47
N PRO A 119 0.75 0.85 10.40
CA PRO A 119 0.80 -0.14 9.30
C PRO A 119 -0.51 -0.91 9.04
N TRP A 120 -1.40 -0.96 10.03
CA TRP A 120 -2.72 -1.58 9.94
C TRP A 120 -3.76 -0.73 9.21
N PHE A 121 -3.54 0.57 9.05
CA PHE A 121 -4.50 1.49 8.42
C PHE A 121 -5.04 1.00 7.06
N PRO A 122 -4.20 0.51 6.12
CA PRO A 122 -4.70 0.06 4.83
C PRO A 122 -5.41 -1.31 4.86
N ASP A 123 -5.35 -2.05 5.96
CA ASP A 123 -6.05 -3.33 6.10
C ASP A 123 -7.55 -3.15 6.42
N ILE A 124 -7.96 -1.95 6.83
CA ILE A 124 -9.38 -1.61 7.00
C ILE A 124 -9.98 -1.26 5.62
N PRO A 125 -11.03 -1.98 5.18
CA PRO A 125 -11.63 -1.76 3.87
C PRO A 125 -12.23 -0.37 3.71
N ILE A 126 -11.99 0.25 2.55
CA ILE A 126 -12.66 1.51 2.18
C ILE A 126 -14.13 1.18 1.88
N SER A 127 -15.02 1.61 2.78
CA SER A 127 -16.46 1.37 2.69
C SER A 127 -17.18 2.71 2.51
N GLY A 128 -17.46 3.08 1.26
CA GLY A 128 -18.18 4.32 0.94
C GLY A 128 -17.31 5.59 0.98
N MET A 129 -17.97 6.75 0.99
CA MET A 129 -17.31 8.05 1.08
C MET A 129 -16.79 8.26 2.51
N PRO A 130 -15.51 8.62 2.72
CA PRO A 130 -14.98 8.84 4.05
C PRO A 130 -15.48 10.19 4.59
N LEU A 131 -16.63 10.15 5.26
CA LEU A 131 -17.33 11.30 5.83
C LEU A 131 -16.81 11.71 7.21
N MET A 132 -15.65 11.21 7.64
CA MET A 132 -15.12 11.45 8.97
C MET A 132 -14.35 12.78 9.05
N PRO A 133 -14.43 13.52 10.16
CA PRO A 133 -13.99 14.92 10.24
C PRO A 133 -12.49 15.11 10.00
N ASN A 134 -11.62 14.27 10.55
CA ASN A 134 -10.18 14.42 10.35
C ASN A 134 -9.80 14.07 8.91
N ASN A 135 -10.41 13.01 8.35
CA ASN A 135 -10.21 12.67 6.94
C ASN A 135 -10.69 13.80 6.00
N LEU A 136 -11.84 14.43 6.29
CA LEU A 136 -12.31 15.58 5.53
C LEU A 136 -11.41 16.80 5.70
N ALA A 137 -10.85 17.04 6.89
CA ALA A 137 -9.89 18.13 7.09
C ALA A 137 -8.61 17.94 6.27
N VAL A 138 -8.11 16.70 6.17
CA VAL A 138 -6.97 16.37 5.30
C VAL A 138 -7.34 16.57 3.82
N LEU A 139 -8.53 16.15 3.39
CA LEU A 139 -8.98 16.39 2.02
C LEU A 139 -9.14 17.88 1.71
N ASP A 140 -9.72 18.64 2.63
CA ASP A 140 -9.89 20.09 2.54
C ASP A 140 -8.53 20.80 2.43
N TRP A 141 -7.51 20.34 3.16
CA TRP A 141 -6.14 20.83 2.97
C TRP A 141 -5.64 20.63 1.53
N GLY A 142 -5.81 19.43 0.95
CA GLY A 142 -5.44 19.18 -0.45
C GLY A 142 -6.19 20.08 -1.43
N LEU A 143 -7.49 20.29 -1.23
CA LEU A 143 -8.31 21.19 -2.05
C LEU A 143 -7.89 22.67 -1.90
N ARG A 144 -7.54 23.10 -0.68
CA ARG A 144 -7.00 24.44 -0.41
C ARG A 144 -5.72 24.71 -1.20
N VAL A 145 -4.81 23.74 -1.29
CA VAL A 145 -3.58 23.87 -2.09
C VAL A 145 -3.88 24.07 -3.59
N MET A 146 -4.98 23.50 -4.08
CA MET A 146 -5.40 23.59 -5.48
C MET A 146 -6.37 24.74 -5.76
N LYS A 147 -6.70 25.60 -4.77
CA LYS A 147 -7.81 26.56 -4.85
C LYS A 147 -7.70 27.51 -6.05
N ASP A 148 -6.49 27.98 -6.36
CA ASP A 148 -6.20 28.97 -7.41
C ASP A 148 -5.78 28.31 -8.74
N LEU A 149 -5.76 26.98 -8.81
CA LEU A 149 -5.51 26.27 -10.05
C LEU A 149 -6.75 26.36 -10.96
N PRO A 150 -6.57 26.45 -12.30
CA PRO A 150 -7.65 26.50 -13.29
C PRO A 150 -8.25 25.10 -13.53
N LEU A 151 -8.61 24.44 -12.43
CA LEU A 151 -9.23 23.13 -12.38
C LEU A 151 -10.67 23.30 -11.88
N THR A 152 -11.58 22.56 -12.47
CA THR A 152 -12.95 22.39 -11.97
C THR A 152 -12.93 21.54 -10.70
N GLU A 153 -14.00 21.63 -9.90
CA GLU A 153 -14.11 20.84 -8.66
C GLU A 153 -13.96 19.31 -8.86
N PRO A 154 -14.53 18.70 -9.93
CA PRO A 154 -14.27 17.29 -10.24
C PRO A 154 -12.80 16.99 -10.57
N GLU A 155 -12.09 17.91 -11.23
CA GLU A 155 -10.66 17.76 -11.55
C GLU A 155 -9.79 17.86 -10.29
N LYS A 156 -10.09 18.80 -9.38
CA LYS A 156 -9.43 18.90 -8.07
C LYS A 156 -9.64 17.62 -7.24
N MET A 157 -10.87 17.12 -7.18
CA MET A 157 -11.17 15.85 -6.50
C MET A 157 -10.44 14.67 -7.14
N SER A 158 -10.42 14.57 -8.47
CA SER A 158 -9.71 13.51 -9.19
C SER A 158 -8.19 13.57 -8.96
N THR A 159 -7.64 14.77 -8.86
CA THR A 159 -6.22 15.01 -8.53
C THR A 159 -5.90 14.56 -7.11
N ALA A 160 -6.75 14.90 -6.14
CA ALA A 160 -6.63 14.43 -4.76
C ALA A 160 -6.71 12.90 -4.68
N LEU A 161 -7.66 12.29 -5.37
CA LEU A 161 -7.81 10.83 -5.42
C LEU A 161 -6.59 10.14 -6.06
N LEU A 162 -6.01 10.72 -7.11
CA LEU A 162 -4.81 10.19 -7.78
C LEU A 162 -3.63 10.14 -6.80
N LEU A 163 -3.32 11.28 -6.17
CA LEU A 163 -2.19 11.42 -5.27
C LEU A 163 -2.35 10.56 -4.00
N SER A 164 -3.53 10.60 -3.37
CA SER A 164 -3.80 9.77 -2.17
C SER A 164 -3.78 8.27 -2.49
N SER A 165 -4.25 7.86 -3.67
CA SER A 165 -4.18 6.45 -4.12
C SER A 165 -2.73 6.01 -4.36
N TYR A 166 -1.91 6.87 -4.97
CA TYR A 166 -0.50 6.61 -5.16
C TYR A 166 0.24 6.48 -3.82
N ALA A 167 0.07 7.46 -2.92
CA ALA A 167 0.62 7.42 -1.56
C ALA A 167 0.23 6.13 -0.83
N ARG A 168 -1.05 5.76 -0.85
CA ARG A 168 -1.54 4.51 -0.23
C ARG A 168 -0.91 3.27 -0.86
N ALA A 169 -0.83 3.20 -2.19
CA ALA A 169 -0.28 2.04 -2.88
C ALA A 169 1.20 1.84 -2.55
N THR A 170 2.00 2.91 -2.59
CA THR A 170 3.44 2.85 -2.29
C THR A 170 3.68 2.50 -0.82
N ALA A 171 2.96 3.12 0.10
CA ALA A 171 3.10 2.83 1.53
C ALA A 171 2.71 1.37 1.88
N VAL A 172 1.74 0.77 1.19
CA VAL A 172 1.41 -0.66 1.35
C VAL A 172 2.55 -1.55 0.88
N VAL A 173 3.18 -1.23 -0.26
CA VAL A 173 4.34 -2.00 -0.76
C VAL A 173 5.52 -1.88 0.20
N GLU A 174 5.86 -0.67 0.64
CA GLU A 174 6.93 -0.42 1.62
C GLU A 174 6.70 -1.20 2.93
N ARG A 175 5.46 -1.16 3.45
CA ARG A 175 5.06 -1.92 4.63
C ARG A 175 5.26 -3.42 4.43
N ASP A 176 4.77 -3.97 3.32
CA ASP A 176 4.83 -5.41 3.05
C ASP A 176 6.28 -5.88 2.87
N VAL A 177 7.12 -5.07 2.21
CA VAL A 177 8.57 -5.30 2.11
C VAL A 177 9.22 -5.28 3.48
N THR A 178 8.95 -4.25 4.30
CA THR A 178 9.50 -4.12 5.66
C THR A 178 9.10 -5.31 6.54
N ARG A 179 7.83 -5.71 6.50
CA ARG A 179 7.33 -6.88 7.24
C ARG A 179 7.99 -8.18 6.78
N SER A 180 8.19 -8.34 5.47
CA SER A 180 8.87 -9.53 4.92
C SER A 180 10.32 -9.65 5.39
N ARG A 181 10.97 -8.54 5.75
CA ARG A 181 12.33 -8.50 6.32
C ARG A 181 12.37 -8.83 7.83
N GLN A 182 11.26 -8.63 8.57
CA GLN A 182 11.19 -8.82 10.03
C GLN A 182 10.68 -10.19 10.48
N VAL A 183 9.72 -10.77 9.76
CA VAL A 183 9.19 -12.12 10.03
C VAL A 183 10.18 -13.16 9.46
N ASP A 184 10.02 -14.46 9.75
CA ASP A 184 10.64 -15.61 9.05
C ASP A 184 10.33 -15.63 7.53
N GLY A 185 10.57 -14.52 6.83
CA GLY A 185 10.58 -14.41 5.39
C GLY A 185 11.73 -15.22 4.82
N PRO A 186 11.78 -15.40 3.49
CA PRO A 186 12.96 -15.96 2.86
C PRO A 186 14.19 -15.20 3.40
N PRO A 187 15.32 -15.89 3.68
CA PRO A 187 16.51 -15.24 4.22
C PRO A 187 16.79 -13.98 3.41
N LYS A 188 17.29 -12.89 4.04
CA LYS A 188 17.77 -11.66 3.37
C LYS A 188 18.22 -12.05 1.97
N ARG A 189 17.72 -11.41 0.90
CA ARG A 189 18.03 -11.79 -0.49
C ARG A 189 19.51 -11.55 -0.74
N GLY A 190 20.32 -12.43 -0.17
CA GLY A 190 21.76 -12.32 -0.14
C GLY A 190 22.30 -12.75 -1.48
N GLU A 191 23.62 -12.81 -1.56
CA GLU A 191 24.33 -13.14 -2.79
C GLU A 191 23.79 -14.40 -3.48
N ALA A 192 23.33 -15.40 -2.72
CA ALA A 192 22.74 -16.62 -3.25
C ALA A 192 21.40 -16.40 -3.99
N PHE A 193 20.51 -15.53 -3.48
CA PHE A 193 19.25 -15.20 -4.17
C PHE A 193 19.53 -14.40 -5.44
N THR A 194 20.42 -13.41 -5.36
CA THR A 194 20.83 -12.58 -6.50
C THR A 194 21.49 -13.43 -7.59
N ALA A 195 22.38 -14.37 -7.22
CA ALA A 195 23.00 -15.30 -8.15
C ALA A 195 21.98 -16.24 -8.81
N ALA A 196 21.03 -16.77 -8.04
CA ALA A 196 19.96 -17.60 -8.59
C ALA A 196 19.06 -16.81 -9.55
N LEU A 197 18.75 -15.55 -9.23
CA LEU A 197 17.96 -14.67 -10.09
C LEU A 197 18.71 -14.35 -11.38
N ALA A 198 20.02 -14.10 -11.33
CA ALA A 198 20.86 -13.88 -12.49
C ALA A 198 20.94 -15.13 -13.41
N GLU A 199 20.92 -16.35 -12.86
CA GLU A 199 20.84 -17.58 -13.68
C GLU A 199 19.48 -17.73 -14.39
N LEU A 200 18.40 -17.31 -13.73
CA LEU A 200 17.03 -17.47 -14.24
C LEU A 200 16.62 -16.36 -15.22
N VAL A 201 17.11 -15.15 -15.02
CA VAL A 201 16.79 -13.95 -15.80
C VAL A 201 17.86 -13.72 -16.86
N THR A 202 17.83 -14.54 -17.91
CA THR A 202 18.78 -14.44 -19.03
C THR A 202 18.28 -13.50 -20.12
N PRO A 203 19.17 -12.82 -20.87
CA PRO A 203 18.77 -11.96 -22.00
C PRO A 203 17.93 -12.67 -23.07
N GLY A 204 18.16 -13.98 -23.27
CA GLY A 204 17.39 -14.78 -24.24
C GLY A 204 15.96 -15.08 -23.81
N ARG A 205 15.66 -15.06 -22.50
CA ARG A 205 14.31 -15.32 -21.95
C ARG A 205 13.61 -14.05 -21.50
N PHE A 206 14.38 -13.09 -20.99
CA PHE A 206 13.91 -11.83 -20.45
C PHE A 206 14.81 -10.67 -20.92
N PRO A 207 14.77 -10.31 -22.20
CA PRO A 207 15.71 -9.34 -22.79
C PRO A 207 15.70 -7.97 -22.12
N ASN A 208 14.55 -7.54 -21.59
CA ASN A 208 14.39 -6.23 -20.96
C ASN A 208 14.55 -6.26 -19.43
N LEU A 209 14.37 -7.41 -18.79
CA LEU A 209 14.53 -7.56 -17.33
C LEU A 209 15.97 -7.95 -16.97
N ALA A 210 16.66 -8.69 -17.83
CA ALA A 210 18.04 -9.11 -17.58
C ALA A 210 18.98 -7.93 -17.32
N PRO A 211 18.93 -6.81 -18.08
CA PRO A 211 19.73 -5.62 -17.77
C PRO A 211 19.46 -5.07 -16.36
N LEU A 212 18.20 -5.03 -15.93
CA LEU A 212 17.83 -4.53 -14.59
C LEU A 212 18.33 -5.46 -13.48
N VAL A 213 18.17 -6.77 -13.63
CA VAL A 213 18.68 -7.74 -12.64
C VAL A 213 20.21 -7.71 -12.56
N LEU A 214 20.88 -7.63 -13.72
CA LEU A 214 22.34 -7.57 -13.80
C LEU A 214 22.92 -6.24 -13.31
N SER A 215 22.15 -5.15 -13.36
CA SER A 215 22.56 -3.84 -12.84
C SER A 215 22.68 -3.80 -11.31
N GLY A 216 22.14 -4.80 -10.60
CA GLY A 216 22.15 -4.84 -9.14
C GLY A 216 21.04 -4.02 -8.48
N VAL A 217 20.21 -3.30 -9.24
CA VAL A 217 19.04 -2.54 -8.73
C VAL A 217 18.05 -3.42 -7.96
N TYR A 218 18.05 -4.73 -8.20
CA TYR A 218 17.21 -5.71 -7.51
C TYR A 218 17.91 -6.47 -6.36
N SER A 219 19.17 -6.15 -6.07
CA SER A 219 19.91 -6.76 -4.97
C SER A 219 19.62 -6.01 -3.67
N ASP A 220 19.43 -6.73 -2.55
CA ASP A 220 19.31 -6.15 -1.19
C ASP A 220 20.64 -5.49 -0.71
N ALA A 221 21.49 -5.04 -1.63
CA ALA A 221 22.69 -4.29 -1.30
C ALA A 221 22.23 -2.93 -0.75
N GLU A 222 22.17 -2.82 0.58
CA GLU A 222 22.07 -1.55 1.29
C GLU A 222 23.20 -0.64 0.78
N GLY A 223 22.84 0.24 -0.14
CA GLY A 223 23.70 1.28 -0.70
C GLY A 223 22.96 2.61 -0.60
N GLU A 224 23.72 3.69 -0.48
CA GLU A 224 23.23 5.08 -0.40
C GLU A 224 22.48 5.53 -1.69
N ASP A 225 22.37 4.65 -2.70
CA ASP A 225 21.79 4.86 -4.03
C ASP A 225 20.42 4.14 -4.22
N GLU A 226 19.71 3.73 -3.17
CA GLU A 226 18.35 3.19 -3.31
C GLU A 226 17.41 4.30 -3.84
N GLN A 227 16.84 4.09 -5.02
CA GLN A 227 15.93 5.06 -5.62
C GLN A 227 14.68 5.20 -4.75
N ASP A 228 14.39 6.43 -4.33
CA ASP A 228 13.11 6.74 -3.70
C ASP A 228 12.00 6.68 -4.77
N ASP A 229 11.46 5.47 -4.94
CA ASP A 229 10.41 5.18 -5.92
C ASP A 229 9.13 6.00 -5.65
N PHE A 230 8.86 6.32 -4.37
CA PHE A 230 7.76 7.20 -4.00
C PHE A 230 7.99 8.62 -4.51
N ALA A 231 9.13 9.23 -4.17
CA ALA A 231 9.45 10.57 -4.61
C ALA A 231 9.51 10.64 -6.14
N PHE A 232 10.13 9.65 -6.80
CA PHE A 232 10.18 9.61 -8.26
C PHE A 232 8.79 9.63 -8.88
N GLY A 233 7.89 8.72 -8.46
CA GLY A 233 6.55 8.66 -9.04
C GLY A 233 5.68 9.85 -8.68
N LEU A 234 5.82 10.39 -7.46
CA LEU A 234 5.14 11.62 -7.05
C LEU A 234 5.53 12.80 -7.96
N GLU A 235 6.82 13.00 -8.20
CA GLU A 235 7.28 14.06 -9.09
C GLU A 235 6.77 13.84 -10.53
N ARG A 236 6.74 12.60 -11.04
CA ARG A 236 6.15 12.31 -12.38
C ARG A 236 4.66 12.63 -12.44
N ILE A 237 3.91 12.34 -11.39
CA ILE A 237 2.48 12.68 -11.29
C ILE A 237 2.32 14.21 -11.28
N LEU A 238 3.11 14.91 -10.48
CA LEU A 238 3.08 16.37 -10.40
C LEU A 238 3.47 17.04 -11.72
N ASP A 239 4.46 16.49 -12.46
CA ASP A 239 4.82 16.96 -13.80
C ASP A 239 3.63 16.84 -14.77
N GLY A 240 2.90 15.73 -14.71
CA GLY A 240 1.68 15.53 -15.50
C GLY A 240 0.54 16.49 -15.13
N ILE A 241 0.34 16.76 -13.84
CA ILE A 241 -0.64 17.73 -13.35
C ILE A 241 -0.26 19.15 -13.79
N GLU A 242 1.02 19.52 -13.71
CA GLU A 242 1.51 20.82 -14.15
C GLU A 242 1.26 21.04 -15.64
N HIS A 243 1.57 20.03 -16.47
CA HIS A 243 1.26 20.05 -17.89
C HIS A 243 -0.25 20.22 -18.15
N TYR A 244 -1.09 19.44 -17.46
CA TYR A 244 -2.55 19.54 -17.57
C TYR A 244 -3.06 20.94 -17.20
N VAL A 245 -2.59 21.49 -16.08
CA VAL A 245 -2.89 22.86 -15.64
C VAL A 245 -2.47 23.89 -16.68
N ALA A 246 -1.29 23.73 -17.30
CA ALA A 246 -0.82 24.62 -18.35
C ALA A 246 -1.73 24.58 -19.60
N SER A 247 -2.14 23.39 -20.04
CA SER A 247 -3.10 23.24 -21.16
C SER A 247 -4.47 23.85 -20.84
N ARG A 248 -4.94 23.75 -19.58
CA ARG A 248 -6.18 24.43 -19.15
C ARG A 248 -6.06 25.95 -19.21
N ARG A 249 -4.88 26.52 -18.89
CA ARG A 249 -4.62 27.97 -19.00
C ARG A 249 -4.57 28.45 -20.45
N SER A 250 -4.01 27.67 -21.36
CA SER A 250 -3.90 28.02 -22.78
C SER A 250 -5.23 27.86 -23.54
N GLY A 251 -6.24 27.22 -22.93
CA GLY A 251 -7.51 26.90 -23.59
C GLY A 251 -7.37 25.80 -24.64
N GLU A 252 -6.28 25.02 -24.58
CA GLU A 252 -6.07 23.87 -25.44
C GLU A 252 -7.12 22.80 -25.16
N GLU A 253 -7.62 22.16 -26.21
CA GLU A 253 -8.59 21.07 -26.06
C GLU A 253 -7.86 19.89 -25.41
N VAL A 254 -8.13 19.67 -24.12
CA VAL A 254 -7.54 18.55 -23.41
C VAL A 254 -8.17 17.27 -23.96
N VAL A 255 -7.32 16.40 -24.53
CA VAL A 255 -7.73 15.11 -25.09
C VAL A 255 -8.61 14.36 -24.08
N ALA A 256 -9.84 14.04 -24.50
CA ALA A 256 -10.78 13.30 -23.68
C ALA A 256 -10.20 11.94 -23.25
N TYR A 257 -10.49 11.54 -22.01
CA TYR A 257 -10.13 10.24 -21.47
C TYR A 257 -10.50 9.13 -22.46
N GLU A 258 -9.51 8.36 -22.93
CA GLU A 258 -9.81 7.12 -23.62
C GLU A 258 -10.59 6.21 -22.66
N PRO A 259 -11.77 5.71 -23.05
CA PRO A 259 -12.56 4.87 -22.18
C PRO A 259 -11.74 3.65 -21.75
N ARG A 260 -11.93 3.20 -20.50
CA ARG A 260 -11.25 1.99 -20.03
C ARG A 260 -11.52 0.86 -21.03
N PRO A 261 -10.47 0.15 -21.48
CA PRO A 261 -10.67 -0.98 -22.37
C PRO A 261 -11.59 -1.99 -21.71
N GLU A 262 -12.37 -2.71 -22.54
CA GLU A 262 -13.26 -3.75 -22.03
C GLU A 262 -12.46 -4.78 -21.21
N PRO A 263 -13.03 -5.29 -20.11
CA PRO A 263 -12.37 -6.31 -19.32
C PRO A 263 -12.07 -7.52 -20.19
N VAL A 264 -10.88 -8.11 -20.01
CA VAL A 264 -10.49 -9.32 -20.73
C VAL A 264 -11.57 -10.40 -20.51
N PRO A 265 -12.18 -10.96 -21.57
CA PRO A 265 -13.23 -11.94 -21.43
C PRO A 265 -12.77 -13.15 -20.60
N ASN A 266 -13.53 -13.52 -19.56
CA ASN A 266 -13.27 -14.71 -18.76
C ASN A 266 -13.76 -15.97 -19.48
N ASP A 267 -13.19 -16.24 -20.65
CA ASP A 267 -13.58 -17.32 -21.53
C ASP A 267 -12.95 -18.67 -21.09
N LYS A 268 -13.74 -19.74 -21.13
CA LYS A 268 -13.29 -21.08 -20.76
C LYS A 268 -12.19 -21.59 -21.69
N ALA A 269 -12.28 -21.34 -22.99
CA ALA A 269 -11.29 -21.77 -23.97
C ALA A 269 -9.92 -21.10 -23.74
N ILE A 270 -9.90 -19.81 -23.37
CA ILE A 270 -8.67 -19.11 -22.99
C ILE A 270 -8.03 -19.77 -21.76
N ARG A 271 -8.83 -20.13 -20.75
CA ARG A 271 -8.33 -20.82 -19.54
C ARG A 271 -7.78 -22.21 -19.84
N GLU A 272 -8.44 -22.99 -20.70
CA GLU A 272 -7.96 -24.30 -21.13
C GLU A 272 -6.67 -24.20 -21.95
N ALA A 273 -6.56 -23.25 -22.88
CA ALA A 273 -5.33 -22.99 -23.63
C ALA A 273 -4.16 -22.60 -22.70
N ALA A 274 -4.42 -21.72 -21.71
CA ALA A 274 -3.42 -21.34 -20.70
C ALA A 274 -3.02 -22.52 -19.80
N LYS A 275 -3.94 -23.44 -19.49
CA LYS A 275 -3.64 -24.68 -18.77
C LYS A 275 -2.74 -25.61 -19.60
N ALA A 276 -3.08 -25.85 -20.87
CA ALA A 276 -2.28 -26.66 -21.78
C ALA A 276 -0.85 -26.10 -21.95
N ARG A 277 -0.70 -24.78 -22.05
CA ARG A 277 0.62 -24.11 -22.07
C ARG A 277 1.42 -24.43 -20.80
N ARG A 278 0.82 -24.28 -19.61
CA ARG A 278 1.48 -24.56 -18.33
C ARG A 278 1.94 -26.02 -18.21
N GLU A 279 1.14 -26.97 -18.70
CA GLU A 279 1.49 -28.40 -18.74
C GLU A 279 2.66 -28.67 -19.70
N ALA A 280 2.68 -28.02 -20.87
CA ALA A 280 3.80 -28.10 -21.81
C ALA A 280 5.09 -27.52 -21.22
N GLU A 281 5.02 -26.35 -20.58
CA GLU A 281 6.16 -25.72 -19.90
C GLU A 281 6.69 -26.56 -18.72
N SER A 282 5.81 -27.26 -17.99
CA SER A 282 6.21 -28.18 -16.93
C SER A 282 7.01 -29.36 -17.49
N ARG A 283 6.51 -29.98 -18.58
CA ARG A 283 7.21 -31.07 -19.27
C ARG A 283 8.57 -30.60 -19.83
N LEU A 284 8.64 -29.40 -20.40
CA LEU A 284 9.89 -28.82 -20.88
C LEU A 284 10.89 -28.61 -19.74
N ARG A 285 10.44 -28.15 -18.56
CA ARG A 285 11.29 -28.00 -17.38
C ARG A 285 11.85 -29.34 -16.90
N GLU A 286 11.03 -30.40 -16.83
CA GLU A 286 11.51 -31.74 -16.48
C GLU A 286 12.51 -32.29 -17.50
N ALA A 287 12.26 -32.10 -18.79
CA ALA A 287 13.17 -32.51 -19.85
C ALA A 287 14.53 -31.80 -19.72
N ARG A 288 14.54 -30.49 -19.50
CA ARG A 288 15.76 -29.70 -19.27
C ARG A 288 16.50 -30.11 -18.00
N LYS A 289 15.78 -30.48 -16.93
CA LYS A 289 16.40 -30.99 -15.69
C LYS A 289 17.12 -32.31 -15.95
N ARG A 290 16.46 -33.26 -16.63
CA ARG A 290 17.07 -34.55 -17.00
C ARG A 290 18.29 -34.36 -17.90
N GLU A 291 18.20 -33.45 -18.86
CA GLU A 291 19.33 -33.06 -19.72
C GLU A 291 20.52 -32.57 -18.90
N ARG A 292 20.31 -31.63 -17.96
CA ARG A 292 21.36 -31.13 -17.05
C ARG A 292 21.98 -32.25 -16.19
N GLU A 293 21.17 -33.16 -15.64
CA GLU A 293 21.65 -34.29 -14.83
C GLU A 293 22.51 -35.27 -15.64
N VAL A 294 22.13 -35.57 -16.88
CA VAL A 294 22.91 -36.43 -17.77
C VAL A 294 24.25 -35.76 -18.12
N ILE A 295 24.22 -34.47 -18.47
CA ILE A 295 25.45 -33.70 -18.76
C ILE A 295 26.40 -33.71 -17.55
N ALA A 296 25.88 -33.50 -16.33
CA ALA A 296 26.67 -33.53 -15.10
C ALA A 296 27.32 -34.90 -14.86
N LYS A 297 26.57 -36.00 -15.00
CA LYS A 297 27.08 -37.37 -14.87
C LYS A 297 28.17 -37.68 -15.90
N VAL A 298 27.99 -37.23 -17.14
CA VAL A 298 29.00 -37.41 -18.20
C VAL A 298 30.28 -36.64 -17.88
N ARG A 299 30.18 -35.39 -17.40
CA ARG A 299 31.34 -34.59 -16.97
C ARG A 299 32.09 -35.26 -15.81
N GLU A 300 31.38 -35.75 -14.80
CA GLU A 300 31.98 -36.45 -13.67
C GLU A 300 32.72 -37.73 -14.10
N ARG A 301 32.13 -38.50 -15.03
CA ARG A 301 32.78 -39.70 -15.59
C ARG A 301 34.06 -39.34 -16.35
N LEU A 302 34.02 -38.30 -17.18
CA LEU A 302 35.19 -37.84 -17.94
C LEU A 302 36.31 -37.36 -17.01
N ALA A 303 35.98 -36.58 -15.97
CA ALA A 303 36.95 -36.14 -14.97
C ALA A 303 37.63 -37.32 -14.23
N LYS A 304 36.85 -38.34 -13.84
CA LYS A 304 37.40 -39.57 -13.22
C LYS A 304 38.31 -40.36 -14.17
N GLU A 305 37.97 -40.41 -15.46
CA GLU A 305 38.82 -41.05 -16.46
C GLU A 305 40.12 -40.28 -16.71
N GLU A 306 40.09 -38.95 -16.70
CA GLU A 306 41.29 -38.11 -16.79
C GLU A 306 42.18 -38.25 -15.55
N GLU A 307 41.63 -38.23 -14.34
CA GLU A 307 42.39 -38.49 -13.11
C GLU A 307 43.05 -39.86 -13.11
N ARG A 308 42.34 -40.89 -13.58
CA ARG A 308 42.90 -42.24 -13.70
C ARG A 308 44.04 -42.28 -14.72
N ARG A 309 43.85 -41.65 -15.90
CA ARG A 309 44.91 -41.54 -16.92
C ARG A 309 46.11 -40.75 -16.44
N ALA A 310 45.92 -39.76 -15.58
CA ALA A 310 47.02 -38.99 -14.97
C ALA A 310 47.79 -39.84 -13.93
N ARG A 311 47.09 -40.64 -13.12
CA ARG A 311 47.72 -41.60 -12.18
C ARG A 311 48.50 -42.71 -12.88
N ASP A 312 48.02 -43.21 -14.01
CA ASP A 312 48.68 -44.29 -14.76
C ASP A 312 49.92 -43.80 -15.56
N ARG A 313 50.16 -42.48 -15.63
CA ARG A 313 51.32 -41.86 -16.33
C ARG A 313 52.41 -41.32 -15.41
N GLY A 314 52.20 -41.30 -14.09
CA GLY A 314 53.18 -40.90 -13.08
C GLY A 314 53.80 -42.11 -12.42
#